data_AF-A0A957KYV3-F1
#
_entry.id   AF-A0A957KYV3-F1
#
_cell.length_a   1.000
_cell.length_b   1.000
_cell.length_c   1.000
_cell.angle_alpha   90.00
_cell.angle_beta   90.00
_cell.angle_gamma   90.00
#
_symmetry.space_group_name_H-M   'P 1'
#
loop_
_entity.id
_entity.type
_entity.pdbx_description
1 polymer ?
#
loop_
_entity_poly.entity_id
_entity_poly.type
_entity_poly.pdbx_seq_one_letter_code
_entity_poly.pdbx_strand_id
1 'polypeptide(L)' 'SEIPTDKEVIVTCRSGNRSSQVTSYLQGLGYDNVHNMEGGILAWQAAGLPVE' A
#
# COMPACT_ATOMS: atom_id res chain seq x y z
N SER A 1 8.40 -14.54 7.00
CA SER A 1 7.51 -13.77 6.11
C SER A 1 8.39 -12.95 5.18
N GLU A 2 8.00 -12.76 3.91
CA GLU A 2 8.70 -11.87 2.97
C GLU A 2 8.38 -10.38 3.22
N ILE A 3 7.31 -10.09 3.98
CA ILE A 3 6.91 -8.73 4.35
C ILE A 3 7.58 -8.37 5.69
N PRO A 4 8.36 -7.27 5.77
CA PRO A 4 9.00 -6.86 7.01
C PRO A 4 7.96 -6.39 8.03
N THR A 5 8.19 -6.73 9.30
CA THR A 5 7.33 -6.32 10.43
C THR A 5 7.96 -5.19 11.26
N ASP A 6 9.21 -4.84 10.98
CA ASP A 6 10.00 -3.81 11.67
C ASP A 6 10.05 -2.48 10.90
N LYS A 7 9.37 -2.38 9.77
CA LYS A 7 9.35 -1.22 8.88
C LYS A 7 7.94 -0.85 8.49
N GLU A 8 7.77 0.41 8.08
CA GLU A 8 6.55 0.85 7.41
C GLU A 8 6.45 0.22 6.03
N VAL A 9 5.27 -0.30 5.69
CA VAL A 9 4.99 -0.94 4.41
C VAL A 9 3.82 -0.21 3.75
N ILE A 10 4.07 0.40 2.60
CA ILE A 10 3.03 1.02 1.77
C ILE A 10 2.62 0.05 0.67
N VAL A 11 1.36 -0.40 0.69
CA VAL A 11 0.77 -1.26 -0.33
C VAL A 11 0.12 -0.38 -1.39
N THR A 12 0.45 -0.61 -2.66
CA THR A 12 -0.12 0.13 -3.78
C THR A 12 -0.65 -0.80 -4.88
N CYS A 13 -1.62 -0.30 -5.64
CA CYS A 13 -2.08 -0.91 -6.88
C CYS A 13 -2.49 0.20 -7.85
N ARG A 14 -3.15 -0.14 -8.97
CA ARG A 14 -3.57 0.87 -9.97
C ARG A 14 -4.36 2.04 -9.37
N SER A 15 -5.40 1.77 -8.57
CA SER A 15 -6.36 2.79 -8.11
C SER A 15 -6.62 2.77 -6.59
N GLY A 16 -5.85 2.01 -5.82
CA GLY A 16 -6.04 1.83 -4.38
C GLY A 16 -6.99 0.68 -3.97
N ASN A 17 -7.90 0.21 -4.84
CA ASN A 17 -8.96 -0.74 -4.44
C ASN A 17 -8.49 -2.15 -4.08
N ARG A 18 -7.42 -2.66 -4.72
CA ARG A 18 -6.87 -3.99 -4.42
C ARG A 18 -5.92 -3.92 -3.24
N SER A 19 -5.12 -2.87 -3.19
CA SER A 19 -4.17 -2.63 -2.12
C SER A 19 -4.85 -2.35 -0.78
N SER A 20 -6.04 -1.73 -0.78
CA SER A 20 -6.83 -1.57 0.45
C SER A 20 -7.25 -2.92 1.04
N GLN A 21 -7.76 -3.84 0.22
CA GLN A 21 -8.12 -5.20 0.64
C GLN A 21 -6.92 -5.96 1.21
N VAL A 22 -5.76 -5.88 0.54
CA VAL A 22 -4.52 -6.50 1.02
C VAL A 22 -4.04 -5.87 2.32
N THR A 23 -4.13 -4.54 2.45
CA THR A 23 -3.74 -3.83 3.68
C THR A 23 -4.60 -4.30 4.85
N SER A 24 -5.93 -4.36 4.68
CA SER A 24 -6.83 -4.86 5.73
C SER A 24 -6.58 -6.33 6.07
N TYR A 25 -6.27 -7.15 5.07
CA TYR A 25 -5.90 -8.55 5.30
C TYR A 25 -4.62 -8.67 6.16
N LEU A 26 -3.57 -7.91 5.82
CA LEU A 26 -2.32 -7.90 6.57
C LEU A 26 -2.50 -7.36 8.00
N GLN A 27 -3.29 -6.31 8.18
CA GLN A 27 -3.65 -5.81 9.51
C GLN A 27 -4.35 -6.90 10.34
N GLY A 28 -5.26 -7.67 9.73
CA GLY A 28 -5.90 -8.81 10.37
C GLY A 28 -4.95 -9.96 10.77
N LEU A 29 -3.76 -10.00 10.18
CA LEU A 29 -2.68 -10.94 10.54
C LEU A 29 -1.69 -10.37 11.57
N GLY A 30 -1.91 -9.14 12.07
CA GLY A 30 -1.04 -8.49 13.06
C GLY A 30 0.13 -7.70 12.47
N TYR A 31 0.06 -7.32 11.18
CA TYR A 31 0.97 -6.32 10.64
C TYR A 31 0.47 -4.94 11.04
N ASP A 32 1.09 -4.34 12.05
CA ASP A 32 0.59 -3.10 12.65
C ASP A 32 1.05 -1.82 11.92
N ASN A 33 2.06 -1.92 11.05
CA ASN A 33 2.64 -0.79 10.31
C ASN A 33 2.53 -0.96 8.78
N VAL A 34 1.35 -1.38 8.31
CA VAL A 34 1.01 -1.46 6.88
C VAL A 34 -0.08 -0.44 6.53
N HIS A 35 0.10 0.26 5.41
CA HIS A 35 -0.81 1.32 4.96
C HIS A 35 -1.11 1.18 3.47
N ASN A 36 -2.31 1.60 3.07
CA ASN A 36 -2.72 1.66 1.67
C ASN A 36 -2.41 3.03 1.07
N MET A 37 -1.81 3.06 -0.12
CA MET A 37 -1.70 4.30 -0.92
C MET A 37 -3.06 4.65 -1.54
N GLU A 38 -3.74 5.67 -0.99
CA GLU A 38 -5.02 6.12 -1.51
C GLU A 38 -4.91 6.58 -2.97
N GLY A 39 -5.89 6.19 -3.79
CA GLY A 39 -5.89 6.45 -5.24
C GLY A 39 -4.84 5.66 -6.05
N GLY A 40 -3.94 4.93 -5.39
CA GLY A 40 -2.92 4.10 -6.02
C GLY A 40 -1.95 4.87 -6.91
N ILE A 41 -1.30 4.15 -7.83
CA ILE A 41 -0.32 4.76 -8.75
C ILE A 41 -0.94 5.83 -9.66
N LEU A 42 -2.25 5.78 -9.93
CA LEU A 42 -2.93 6.81 -10.72
C LEU A 42 -2.92 8.17 -9.99
N ALA A 43 -3.19 8.20 -8.68
CA ALA A 43 -3.12 9.43 -7.91
C ALA A 43 -1.68 9.93 -7.77
N TRP A 44 -0.72 9.02 -7.60
CA TRP A 44 0.71 9.34 -7.59
C TRP A 44 1.16 10.03 -8.89
N GLN A 45 0.80 9.45 -10.03
CA GLN A 45 1.09 10.02 -11.36
C GLN A 45 0.36 11.35 -11.57
N ALA A 46 -0.91 11.46 -11.15
CA ALA A 46 -1.68 12.71 -11.25
C ALA A 46 -1.08 13.84 -10.39
N ALA A 47 -0.41 13.49 -9.28
CA ALA A 47 0.35 14.43 -8.46
C ALA A 47 1.70 14.84 -9.09
N GLY A 48 2.06 14.31 -10.26
CA GLY A 48 3.32 14.62 -10.94
C GLY A 48 4.56 14.02 -10.27
N LEU A 49 4.38 13.00 -9.44
CA LEU A 49 5.49 12.35 -8.74
C LEU A 49 6.23 11.37 -9.67
N PRO A 50 7.54 11.14 -9.45
CA PRO A 50 8.35 10.28 -10.32
C PRO A 50 7.84 8.84 -10.38
N VAL A 51 7.99 8.22 -11.56
CA VAL A 51 7.79 6.79 -11.80
C VAL A 51 9.01 6.24 -12.52
N GLU A 52 9.30 4.95 -12.34
CA GLU A 52 10.34 4.21 -13.07
C GLU A 52 9.77 3.49 -14.30
#